data_AF-A0A2M7RPG2-F1
#
_entry.id   AF-A0A2M7RPG2-F1
#
_cell.length_a   1.000
_cell.length_b   1.000
_cell.length_c   1.000
_cell.angle_alpha   90.00
_cell.angle_beta   90.00
_cell.angle_gamma   90.00
#
_symmetry.space_group_name_H-M   'P 1'
#
loop_
_entity.id
_entity.type
_entity.pdbx_description
1 polymer ?
#
loop_
_entity_poly.entity_id
_entity_poly.type
_entity_poly.pdbx_seq_one_letter_code
_entity_poly.pdbx_strand_id
1 'polypeptide(L)' 'RDLCIGAASCVAVAPKSFAMDNEAKAIILDTATEDTYETILDAAKSCPVAAVIIKDESGKQLFP' A
#
# COMPACT_ATOMS: atom_id res chain seq x y z
N ARG A 1 1.72 5.39 9.28
CA ARG A 1 3.11 4.94 8.98
C ARG A 1 3.67 4.09 10.13
N ASP A 2 3.30 4.37 11.38
CA ASP A 2 3.77 3.69 12.60
C ASP A 2 3.59 2.16 12.60
N LEU A 3 2.50 1.66 12.02
CA LEU A 3 2.26 0.21 11.92
C LEU A 3 3.20 -0.50 10.93
N CYS A 4 3.77 0.21 9.95
CA CYS A 4 4.59 -0.42 8.91
C CYS A 4 5.89 -0.95 9.52
N ILE A 5 6.14 -2.25 9.39
CA ILE A 5 7.37 -2.90 9.89
C ILE A 5 8.44 -3.11 8.82
N GLY A 6 8.26 -2.56 7.63
CA GLY A 6 9.25 -2.67 6.54
C GLY A 6 9.30 -4.02 5.82
N ALA A 7 8.21 -4.79 5.82
CA ALA A 7 8.15 -6.12 5.18
C ALA A 7 8.22 -6.09 3.63
N ALA A 8 8.05 -4.91 3.01
CA ALA A 8 8.12 -4.69 1.56
C ALA A 8 7.15 -5.51 0.67
N SER A 9 6.20 -6.26 1.25
CA SER A 9 5.21 -7.05 0.49
C SER A 9 4.38 -6.19 -0.47
N CYS A 10 3.98 -4.99 -0.05
CA CYS A 10 3.23 -4.07 -0.91
C CYS A 10 4.02 -3.62 -2.15
N VAL A 11 5.34 -3.42 -2.02
CA VAL A 11 6.22 -3.08 -3.16
C VAL A 11 6.36 -4.27 -4.11
N ALA A 12 6.42 -5.49 -3.59
CA ALA A 12 6.48 -6.69 -4.43
C ALA A 12 5.19 -6.92 -5.24
N VAL A 13 4.03 -6.57 -4.69
CA VAL A 13 2.73 -6.77 -5.34
C VAL A 13 2.35 -5.60 -6.26
N ALA A 14 2.57 -4.35 -5.82
CA ALA A 14 2.18 -3.14 -6.52
C ALA A 14 3.38 -2.15 -6.61
N PRO A 15 4.42 -2.47 -7.40
CA PRO A 15 5.68 -1.72 -7.44
C PRO A 15 5.54 -0.32 -8.03
N LYS A 16 4.45 -0.03 -8.75
CA LYS A 16 4.18 1.31 -9.28
C LYS A 16 3.44 2.19 -8.27
N SER A 17 2.81 1.57 -7.27
CA SER A 17 2.08 2.25 -6.21
C SER A 17 2.91 2.46 -4.96
N PHE A 18 3.83 1.54 -4.64
CA PHE A 18 4.60 1.59 -3.40
C PHE A 18 6.10 1.55 -3.64
N ALA A 19 6.83 2.32 -2.82
CA ALA A 19 8.27 2.19 -2.67
C ALA A 19 8.65 2.17 -1.18
N MET A 20 9.89 1.83 -0.89
CA MET A 20 10.46 1.97 0.45
C MET A 20 11.24 3.28 0.53
N ASP A 21 11.02 4.05 1.59
CA ASP A 21 11.85 5.21 1.91
C ASP A 21 13.15 4.83 2.65
N ASN A 22 13.92 5.85 3.02
CA ASN A 22 15.18 5.70 3.75
C ASN A 22 15.03 5.17 5.19
N GLU A 23 13.82 5.14 5.75
CA GLU A 23 13.50 4.56 7.06
C GLU A 23 12.96 3.13 6.93
N ALA A 24 13.04 2.53 5.74
CA ALA A 24 12.43 1.25 5.41
C ALA A 24 10.92 1.23 5.71
N LYS A 25 10.22 2.33 5.45
CA LYS A 25 8.75 2.41 5.49
C LYS A 25 8.19 2.50 4.08
N ALA A 26 7.03 1.89 3.89
CA ALA A 26 6.30 2.00 2.63
C ALA A 26 5.79 3.44 2.44
N ILE A 27 6.00 3.99 1.25
CA ILE A 27 5.43 5.25 0.77
C ILE A 27 4.60 5.00 -0.48
N ILE A 28 3.60 5.84 -0.71
CA ILE A 28 2.77 5.81 -1.92
C ILE A 28 3.41 6.70 -2.97
N LEU A 29 3.50 6.20 -4.20
CA LEU A 29 4.05 6.92 -5.35
C LEU A 29 2.95 7.67 -6.12
N ASP A 30 3.32 8.75 -6.79
CA ASP A 30 2.43 9.49 -7.71
C ASP A 30 1.99 8.63 -8.91
N THR A 31 2.72 7.55 -9.20
CA THR A 31 2.43 6.55 -10.24
C THR A 31 1.43 5.48 -9.79
N ALA A 32 0.79 5.63 -8.61
CA ALA A 32 -0.18 4.64 -8.11
C ALA A 32 -1.35 4.39 -9.07
N THR A 33 -1.71 5.35 -9.92
CA THR A 33 -2.73 5.18 -10.96
C THR A 33 -2.34 4.18 -12.06
N GLU A 34 -1.09 3.75 -12.11
CA GLU A 34 -0.61 2.78 -13.10
C GLU A 34 -0.80 1.32 -12.68
N ASP A 35 -1.02 1.03 -11.39
CA ASP A 35 -1.48 -0.27 -10.93
C ASP A 35 -3.01 -0.29 -10.90
N THR A 36 -3.61 -1.46 -11.10
CA THR A 36 -5.07 -1.58 -10.99
C THR A 36 -5.51 -1.48 -9.53
N TYR A 37 -6.77 -1.11 -9.32
CA TYR A 37 -7.38 -1.16 -7.99
C TYR A 37 -7.21 -2.52 -7.31
N GLU A 38 -7.36 -3.62 -8.07
CA GLU A 38 -7.17 -4.98 -7.55
C GLU A 38 -5.73 -5.22 -7.10
N THR A 39 -4.74 -4.78 -7.88
CA THR A 39 -3.32 -4.88 -7.53
C THR A 39 -2.98 -4.08 -6.26
N ILE A 40 -3.51 -2.87 -6.12
CA ILE A 40 -3.34 -2.05 -4.91
C ILE A 40 -4.03 -2.71 -3.70
N LEU A 41 -5.23 -3.26 -3.90
CA LEU A 41 -5.97 -3.97 -2.86
C LEU A 41 -5.23 -5.22 -2.38
N ASP A 42 -4.68 -6.00 -3.30
CA ASP A 42 -3.91 -7.20 -2.96
C ASP A 42 -2.58 -6.84 -2.30
N ALA A 43 -1.94 -5.74 -2.70
CA ALA A 43 -0.77 -5.20 -2.01
C ALA A 43 -1.10 -4.81 -0.56
N ALA A 44 -2.26 -4.18 -0.32
CA ALA A 44 -2.71 -3.84 1.01
C ALA A 44 -2.98 -5.10 1.86
N LYS A 45 -3.68 -6.10 1.31
CA LYS A 45 -3.92 -7.41 1.95
C LYS A 45 -2.63 -8.19 2.25
N SER A 46 -1.59 -8.02 1.43
CA SER A 46 -0.29 -8.66 1.63
C SER A 46 0.46 -8.13 2.86
N CYS A 47 0.06 -6.98 3.40
CA CYS A 47 0.74 -6.36 4.52
C CYS A 47 0.49 -7.15 5.81
N PRO A 48 1.51 -7.75 6.46
CA PRO A 48 1.33 -8.61 7.64
C PRO A 48 0.81 -7.87 8.88
N VAL A 49 0.86 -6.54 8.85
CA VAL A 49 0.48 -5.64 9.94
C VAL A 49 -0.63 -4.66 9.51
N ALA A 50 -1.24 -4.89 8.34
CA ALA A 50 -2.36 -4.10 7.81
C ALA A 50 -2.12 -2.56 7.83
N ALA A 51 -0.91 -2.13 7.48
CA ALA A 51 -0.52 -0.71 7.56
C ALA A 51 -1.05 0.16 6.41
N VAL A 52 -1.53 -0.44 5.32
CA VAL A 52 -2.06 0.25 4.13
C VAL A 52 -3.58 0.35 4.27
N ILE A 53 -4.12 1.57 4.19
CA ILE A 53 -5.56 1.83 4.30
C ILE A 53 -6.09 2.24 2.92
N ILE A 54 -7.15 1.59 2.46
CA ILE A 54 -7.87 1.88 1.23
C ILE A 54 -9.24 2.44 1.60
N LYS A 55 -9.58 3.59 1.00
CA LYS A 55 -10.88 4.23 1.12
C LYS A 55 -11.46 4.49 -0.26
N ASP A 56 -12.77 4.48 -0.39
CA ASP A 56 -13.44 4.97 -1.59
C ASP A 56 -13.52 6.49 -1.61
N GLU A 57 -14.08 7.04 -2.69
CA GLU A 57 -14.27 8.47 -2.90
C GLU A 57 -15.19 9.13 -1.86
N SER A 58 -16.08 8.35 -1.22
CA SER A 58 -16.93 8.81 -0.12
C SER A 58 -16.21 8.83 1.22
N GLY A 59 -14.97 8.34 1.28
CA GLY A 59 -14.18 8.21 2.49
C GLY A 59 -14.48 6.93 3.29
N LYS A 60 -15.32 6.03 2.76
CA LYS A 60 -15.59 4.74 3.40
C LYS A 60 -14.36 3.86 3.28
N GLN A 61 -13.93 3.31 4.41
CA GLN A 61 -12.81 2.36 4.46
C GLN A 61 -13.21 1.02 3.84
N LEU A 62 -12.44 0.59 2.84
CA LEU A 62 -12.58 -0.69 2.15
C LEU A 62 -11.59 -1.73 2.71
N PHE A 63 -10.43 -1.27 3.17
CA PHE A 63 -9.39 -2.10 3.78
C PHE A 63 -8.48 -1.22 4.66
N PRO A 64 -7.85 -1.75 5.73
CA PRO A 64 -8.27 -2.97 6.41
C PRO A 64 -9.72 -2.87 6.91
#